data_AF-A0A7T0NYD0-F1
#
_entry.id   AF-A0A7T0NYD0-F1
#
_cell.length_a   1.000
_cell.length_b   1.000
_cell.length_c   1.000
_cell.angle_alpha   90.00
_cell.angle_beta   90.00
_cell.angle_gamma   90.00
#
_symmetry.space_group_name_H-M   'P 1'
#
loop_
_entity.id
_entity.type
_entity.pdbx_description
1 polymer ?
#
loop_
_entity_poly.entity_id
_entity_poly.type
_entity_poly.pdbx_seq_one_letter_code
_entity_poly.pdbx_strand_id
1 'polypeptide(L)'
;MYLFVQSINARTRLDAAEGKNLAHLARECFFNHQPLTLDFVNVGQVSQAFCQALLCPLTNEFGADFLSQWLQLKNLSAEVNGVMRSALGELDDYFAGLERAQAQATDQEIVSLNSLWLIKARELCRDKPLCARYILGITDQDLRQAIGRLSLEDIEHIAQSGWLCFAPRMPNHLFTQLNTKQRNGIDVLLTLSGSE
;
A
#
# COMPACT_ATOMS: atom_id res chain seq x y z
N MET A 1 10.75 13.96 -26.45
CA MET A 1 9.62 14.18 -25.52
C MET A 1 8.40 13.53 -26.16
N TYR A 2 8.04 12.32 -25.74
CA TYR A 2 6.85 11.62 -26.23
C TYR A 2 5.68 12.01 -25.32
N LEU A 3 4.75 12.81 -25.84
CA LEU A 3 3.52 13.19 -25.15
C LEU A 3 2.46 12.15 -25.51
N PHE A 4 2.00 11.36 -24.54
CA PHE A 4 0.90 10.42 -24.77
C PHE A 4 -0.42 11.16 -24.58
N VAL A 5 -1.25 11.21 -25.63
CA VAL A 5 -2.57 11.87 -25.59
C VAL A 5 -3.64 10.80 -25.59
N GLN A 6 -4.43 10.73 -24.52
CA GLN A 6 -5.61 9.88 -24.46
C GLN A 6 -6.86 10.73 -24.58
N SER A 7 -7.56 10.61 -25.70
CA SER A 7 -8.83 11.29 -25.92
C SER A 7 -10.00 10.45 -25.40
N ILE A 8 -10.78 11.03 -24.48
CA ILE A 8 -11.95 10.39 -23.86
C ILE A 8 -13.18 10.62 -24.76
N ASN A 9 -13.07 10.25 -26.04
CA ASN A 9 -14.00 10.74 -27.09
C ASN A 9 -15.34 10.01 -27.18
N ALA A 10 -15.54 8.90 -26.46
CA ALA A 10 -16.64 7.96 -26.75
C ALA A 10 -17.70 7.82 -25.66
N ARG A 11 -17.60 8.53 -24.52
CA ARG A 11 -18.47 8.28 -23.36
C ARG A 11 -19.02 9.56 -22.76
N THR A 12 -20.35 9.62 -22.70
CA THR A 12 -21.12 10.73 -22.13
C THR A 12 -21.06 10.81 -20.61
N ARG A 13 -20.66 9.73 -19.91
CA ARG A 13 -20.57 9.65 -18.45
C ARG A 13 -19.34 8.86 -18.01
N LEU A 14 -18.57 9.40 -17.05
CA LEU A 14 -17.40 8.75 -16.44
C LEU A 14 -17.63 8.41 -14.95
N ASP A 15 -17.29 7.18 -14.58
CA ASP A 15 -17.49 6.56 -13.26
C ASP A 15 -16.18 6.23 -12.53
N ALA A 16 -16.30 5.70 -11.30
CA ALA A 16 -15.14 5.38 -10.47
C ALA A 16 -14.20 4.32 -11.09
N ALA A 17 -14.73 3.35 -11.84
CA ALA A 17 -13.92 2.29 -12.45
C ALA A 17 -13.05 2.85 -13.57
N GLU A 18 -13.58 3.78 -14.34
CA GLU A 18 -12.84 4.47 -15.40
C GLU A 18 -11.76 5.39 -14.82
N GLY A 19 -12.03 6.05 -13.69
CA GLY A 19 -11.02 6.80 -12.94
C GLY A 19 -9.84 5.93 -12.52
N LYS A 20 -10.12 4.72 -12.00
CA LYS A 20 -9.08 3.74 -11.62
C LYS A 20 -8.25 3.27 -12.82
N ASN A 21 -8.89 2.99 -13.96
CA ASN A 21 -8.19 2.56 -15.17
C ASN A 21 -7.27 3.65 -15.72
N LEU A 22 -7.73 4.91 -15.73
CA LEU A 22 -6.91 6.05 -16.12
C LEU A 22 -5.76 6.30 -15.14
N ALA A 23 -5.97 6.10 -13.84
CA ALA A 23 -4.89 6.18 -12.86
C ALA A 23 -3.83 5.10 -13.08
N HIS A 24 -4.23 3.88 -13.44
CA HIS A 24 -3.29 2.81 -13.79
C HIS A 24 -2.47 3.16 -15.03
N LEU A 25 -3.13 3.66 -16.09
CA LEU A 25 -2.44 4.09 -17.30
C LEU A 25 -1.48 5.25 -17.03
N ALA A 26 -1.89 6.22 -16.20
CA ALA A 26 -1.02 7.33 -15.79
C ALA A 26 0.23 6.84 -15.06
N ARG A 27 0.09 5.87 -14.15
CA ARG A 27 1.24 5.22 -13.50
C ARG A 27 2.19 4.60 -14.51
N GLU A 28 1.68 3.79 -15.43
CA GLU A 28 2.51 3.16 -16.47
C GLU A 28 3.24 4.20 -17.31
N CYS A 29 2.58 5.29 -17.69
CA CYS A 29 3.23 6.40 -18.40
C CYS A 29 4.33 7.04 -17.54
N PHE A 30 4.07 7.34 -16.27
CA PHE A 30 5.04 8.00 -15.39
C PHE A 30 6.26 7.12 -15.09
N PHE A 31 6.07 5.81 -14.87
CA PHE A 31 7.16 4.85 -14.71
C PHE A 31 8.01 4.73 -15.98
N ASN A 32 7.41 4.90 -17.16
CA ASN A 32 8.12 4.93 -18.44
C ASN A 32 8.67 6.33 -18.80
N HIS A 33 8.65 7.29 -17.86
CA HIS A 33 9.07 8.68 -18.07
C HIS A 33 8.36 9.37 -19.25
N GLN A 34 7.06 9.10 -19.41
CA GLN A 34 6.21 9.74 -20.41
C GLN A 34 5.16 10.65 -19.73
N PRO A 35 5.11 11.95 -20.11
CA PRO A 35 4.02 12.82 -19.68
C PRO A 35 2.69 12.40 -20.33
N LEU A 36 1.61 12.50 -19.57
CA LEU A 36 0.27 12.12 -19.98
C LEU A 36 -0.62 13.36 -20.14
N THR A 37 -1.31 13.44 -21.28
CA THR A 37 -2.39 14.40 -21.51
C THR A 37 -3.72 13.68 -21.59
N LEU A 38 -4.63 14.00 -20.67
CA LEU A 38 -6.02 13.54 -20.70
C LEU A 38 -6.87 14.60 -21.37
N ASP A 39 -7.48 14.24 -22.49
CA ASP A 39 -8.32 15.14 -23.28
C ASP A 39 -9.81 14.79 -23.09
N PHE A 40 -10.55 15.72 -22.47
CA PHE A 40 -11.96 15.57 -22.10
C PHE A 40 -12.94 16.03 -23.20
N VAL A 41 -12.49 16.07 -24.45
CA VAL A 41 -13.36 16.35 -25.62
C VAL A 41 -14.59 15.44 -25.60
N ASN A 42 -15.78 16.05 -25.69
CA ASN A 42 -17.10 15.40 -25.69
C ASN A 42 -17.50 14.67 -24.38
N VAL A 43 -16.81 14.92 -23.26
CA VAL A 43 -17.24 14.39 -21.96
C VAL A 43 -18.36 15.28 -21.39
N GLY A 44 -19.58 14.75 -21.38
CA GLY A 44 -20.76 15.46 -20.90
C GLY A 44 -20.88 15.47 -19.37
N GLN A 45 -20.63 14.34 -18.71
CA GLN A 45 -20.77 14.22 -17.25
C GLN A 45 -19.62 13.41 -16.64
N VAL A 46 -19.15 13.88 -15.49
CA VAL A 46 -18.14 13.20 -14.67
C VAL A 46 -18.68 13.05 -13.26
N SER A 47 -18.48 11.89 -12.63
CA SER A 47 -18.83 11.68 -11.23
C SER A 47 -17.73 12.17 -10.29
N GLN A 48 -18.10 12.57 -9.07
CA GLN A 48 -17.13 12.86 -8.00
C GLN A 48 -16.20 11.67 -7.73
N ALA A 49 -16.77 10.46 -7.72
CA ALA A 49 -16.01 9.23 -7.52
C ALA A 49 -15.00 8.96 -8.63
N PHE A 50 -15.27 9.35 -9.89
CA PHE A 50 -14.27 9.32 -10.96
C PHE A 50 -13.07 10.21 -10.64
N CYS A 51 -13.32 11.48 -10.28
CA CYS A 51 -12.27 12.46 -10.02
C CYS A 51 -11.37 12.00 -8.86
N GLN A 52 -11.98 11.51 -7.78
CA GLN A 52 -11.26 10.99 -6.62
C GLN A 52 -10.48 9.71 -6.97
N ALA A 53 -11.08 8.78 -7.70
CA ALA A 53 -10.41 7.54 -8.12
C ALA A 53 -9.22 7.78 -9.07
N LEU A 54 -9.27 8.85 -9.87
CA LEU A 54 -8.18 9.23 -10.76
C LEU A 54 -7.07 9.97 -10.02
N LEU A 55 -7.42 11.06 -9.32
CA LEU A 55 -6.44 12.02 -8.81
C LEU A 55 -5.87 11.64 -7.45
N CYS A 56 -6.66 11.08 -6.53
CA CYS A 56 -6.18 10.82 -5.17
C CYS A 56 -5.05 9.78 -5.13
N PRO A 57 -5.12 8.63 -5.85
CA PRO A 57 -4.03 7.66 -5.85
C PRO A 57 -2.75 8.21 -6.47
N LEU A 58 -2.86 8.98 -7.56
CA LEU A 58 -1.72 9.60 -8.22
C LEU A 58 -1.07 10.67 -7.34
N THR A 59 -1.89 11.47 -6.64
CA THR A 59 -1.39 12.53 -5.74
C THR A 59 -0.69 11.92 -4.54
N ASN A 60 -1.23 10.82 -3.99
CA ASN A 60 -0.62 10.10 -2.88
C ASN A 60 0.73 9.45 -3.26
N GLU A 61 0.85 8.96 -4.49
CA GLU A 61 2.02 8.20 -4.94
C GLU A 61 3.16 9.09 -5.47
N PHE A 62 2.84 10.13 -6.24
CA PHE A 62 3.85 10.97 -6.90
C PHE A 62 3.95 12.39 -6.33
N GLY A 63 2.95 12.84 -5.57
CA GLY A 63 2.86 14.21 -5.06
C GLY A 63 2.29 15.21 -6.08
N ALA A 64 1.69 16.29 -5.56
CA ALA A 64 1.01 17.31 -6.37
C ALA A 64 1.95 18.05 -7.32
N ASP A 65 3.17 18.35 -6.87
CA ASP A 65 4.17 19.08 -7.68
C ASP A 65 4.57 18.28 -8.92
N PHE A 66 4.77 16.97 -8.77
CA PHE A 66 5.06 16.07 -9.88
C PHE A 66 3.92 16.04 -10.89
N LEU A 67 2.68 15.83 -10.40
CA LEU A 67 1.52 15.77 -11.29
C LEU A 67 1.29 17.05 -12.07
N SER A 68 1.57 18.22 -11.48
CA SER A 68 1.41 19.51 -12.16
C SER A 68 2.27 19.64 -13.43
N GLN A 69 3.40 18.91 -13.48
CA GLN A 69 4.34 18.93 -14.61
C GLN A 69 4.08 17.77 -15.59
N TRP A 70 3.62 16.63 -15.09
CA TRP A 70 3.55 15.37 -15.84
C TRP A 70 2.15 14.95 -16.28
N LEU A 71 1.10 15.53 -15.69
CA LEU A 71 -0.30 15.28 -16.02
C LEU A 71 -0.97 16.56 -16.52
N GLN A 72 -1.40 16.57 -17.78
CA GLN A 72 -2.15 17.69 -18.36
C GLN A 72 -3.60 17.29 -18.60
N LEU A 73 -4.54 18.10 -18.11
CA LEU A 73 -5.97 17.95 -18.39
C LEU A 73 -6.37 19.01 -19.43
N LYS A 74 -6.96 18.60 -20.57
CA LYS A 74 -7.39 19.51 -21.65
C LYS A 74 -8.89 19.38 -21.92
N ASN A 75 -9.47 20.45 -22.47
CA ASN A 75 -10.87 20.52 -22.91
C ASN A 75 -11.90 20.19 -21.81
N LEU A 76 -11.62 20.60 -20.57
CA LEU A 76 -12.55 20.50 -19.46
C LEU A 76 -13.73 21.47 -19.66
N SER A 77 -14.96 20.95 -19.66
CA SER A 77 -16.15 21.79 -19.60
C SER A 77 -16.27 22.46 -18.22
N ALA A 78 -17.01 23.57 -18.13
CA ALA A 78 -17.22 24.28 -16.86
C ALA A 78 -17.88 23.39 -15.80
N GLU A 79 -18.80 22.52 -16.22
CA GLU A 79 -19.49 21.55 -15.36
C GLU A 79 -18.51 20.52 -14.79
N VAL A 80 -17.66 19.93 -15.63
CA VAL A 80 -16.66 18.94 -15.19
C VAL A 80 -15.62 19.57 -14.27
N ASN A 81 -15.18 20.79 -14.55
CA ASN A 81 -14.26 21.53 -13.68
C ASN A 81 -14.91 21.82 -12.31
N GLY A 82 -16.20 22.15 -12.29
CA GLY A 82 -16.97 22.33 -11.05
C GLY A 82 -17.02 21.04 -10.21
N VAL A 83 -17.35 19.91 -10.84
CA VAL A 83 -17.37 18.60 -10.15
C VAL A 83 -15.98 18.21 -9.65
N MET A 84 -14.93 18.42 -10.45
CA MET A 84 -13.56 18.07 -10.05
C MET A 84 -13.09 18.89 -8.84
N ARG A 85 -13.40 20.20 -8.80
CA ARG A 85 -13.10 21.04 -7.63
C ARG A 85 -13.88 20.62 -6.39
N SER A 86 -15.17 20.34 -6.54
CA SER A 86 -16.01 19.84 -5.45
C SER A 86 -15.48 18.52 -4.90
N ALA A 87 -15.11 17.60 -5.79
CA ALA A 87 -14.60 16.28 -5.45
C ALA A 87 -13.29 16.30 -4.65
N LEU A 88 -12.45 17.31 -4.90
CA LEU A 88 -11.20 17.54 -4.18
C LEU A 88 -11.38 18.39 -2.92
N GLY A 89 -12.49 19.12 -2.79
CA GLY A 89 -12.86 19.86 -1.57
C GLY A 89 -13.48 18.97 -0.49
N GLU A 90 -14.14 17.88 -0.89
CA GLU A 90 -14.80 16.92 0.00
C GLU A 90 -14.11 15.54 -0.10
N LEU A 91 -13.02 15.37 0.64
CA LEU A 91 -12.22 14.14 0.64
C LEU A 91 -12.43 13.25 1.87
N ASP A 92 -13.05 13.77 2.94
CA ASP A 92 -13.23 13.03 4.19
C ASP A 92 -14.01 11.72 3.97
N ASP A 93 -15.10 11.78 3.21
CA ASP A 93 -15.90 10.60 2.86
C ASP A 93 -15.15 9.60 1.97
N TYR A 94 -14.25 10.10 1.10
CA TYR A 94 -13.41 9.26 0.25
C TYR A 94 -12.37 8.51 1.07
N PHE A 95 -11.67 9.18 1.98
CA PHE A 95 -10.70 8.54 2.87
C PHE A 95 -11.38 7.60 3.85
N ALA A 96 -12.49 7.99 4.45
CA ALA A 96 -13.29 7.08 5.29
C ALA A 96 -13.80 5.87 4.52
N GLY A 97 -14.10 6.01 3.23
CA GLY A 97 -14.46 4.92 2.32
C GLY A 97 -13.28 3.99 2.02
N LEU A 98 -12.09 4.55 1.79
CA LEU A 98 -10.85 3.79 1.63
C LEU A 98 -10.49 3.02 2.89
N GLU A 99 -10.56 3.65 4.06
CA GLU A 99 -10.33 3.01 5.36
C GLU A 99 -11.29 1.85 5.60
N ARG A 100 -12.59 2.04 5.28
CA ARG A 100 -13.59 0.96 5.34
C ARG A 100 -13.31 -0.16 4.36
N ALA A 101 -12.91 0.15 3.13
CA ALA A 101 -12.57 -0.85 2.13
C ALA A 101 -11.28 -1.61 2.50
N GLN A 102 -10.31 -0.92 3.08
CA GLN A 102 -9.09 -1.51 3.63
C GLN A 102 -9.45 -2.41 4.81
N ALA A 103 -10.25 -1.94 5.78
CA ALA A 103 -10.75 -2.74 6.91
C ALA A 103 -11.57 -3.97 6.49
N GLN A 104 -12.29 -3.91 5.37
CA GLN A 104 -13.00 -5.06 4.78
C GLN A 104 -12.08 -6.03 4.03
N ALA A 105 -10.91 -5.56 3.58
CA ALA A 105 -9.91 -6.35 2.87
C ALA A 105 -8.74 -6.79 3.77
N THR A 106 -8.65 -6.29 5.01
CA THR A 106 -7.60 -6.69 5.94
C THR A 106 -7.84 -8.13 6.33
N ASP A 107 -7.00 -9.02 5.82
CA ASP A 107 -6.99 -10.42 6.20
C ASP A 107 -6.86 -10.53 7.73
N GLN A 108 -7.88 -11.09 8.37
CA GLN A 108 -7.94 -11.24 9.82
C GLN A 108 -6.73 -12.05 10.34
N GLU A 109 -6.16 -12.92 9.52
CA GLU A 109 -4.94 -13.65 9.83
C GLU A 109 -3.74 -12.70 9.91
N ILE A 110 -3.58 -11.76 8.96
CA ILE A 110 -2.52 -10.74 8.98
C ILE A 110 -2.65 -9.85 10.21
N VAL A 111 -3.86 -9.39 10.53
CA VAL A 111 -4.12 -8.57 11.73
C VAL A 111 -3.73 -9.34 12.99
N SER A 112 -4.13 -10.62 13.08
CA SER A 112 -3.83 -11.46 14.24
C SER A 112 -2.32 -11.70 14.39
N LEU A 113 -1.62 -11.99 13.30
CA LEU A 113 -0.17 -12.19 13.28
C LEU A 113 0.59 -10.91 13.67
N ASN A 114 0.17 -9.76 13.14
CA ASN A 114 0.77 -8.47 13.48
C ASN A 114 0.60 -8.15 14.96
N SER A 115 -0.62 -8.30 15.50
CA SER A 115 -0.90 -8.08 16.92
C SER A 115 -0.02 -8.94 17.82
N LEU A 116 0.04 -10.26 17.55
CA LEU A 116 0.87 -11.19 18.32
C LEU A 116 2.35 -10.82 18.25
N TRP A 117 2.84 -10.49 17.05
CA TRP A 117 4.23 -10.11 16.84
C TRP A 117 4.57 -8.79 17.55
N LEU A 118 3.74 -7.76 17.43
CA LEU A 118 3.95 -6.44 18.04
C LEU A 118 3.93 -6.51 19.57
N ILE A 119 3.01 -7.29 20.15
CA ILE A 119 2.99 -7.55 21.60
C ILE A 119 4.32 -8.18 22.03
N LYS A 120 4.80 -9.20 21.30
CA LYS A 120 6.06 -9.86 21.65
C LYS A 120 7.27 -8.97 21.43
N ALA A 121 7.26 -8.17 20.36
CA ALA A 121 8.31 -7.23 20.03
C ALA A 121 8.43 -6.14 21.09
N ARG A 122 7.30 -5.60 21.55
CA ARG A 122 7.24 -4.63 22.65
C ARG A 122 7.82 -5.20 23.94
N GLU A 123 7.40 -6.40 24.36
CA GLU A 123 7.93 -7.08 25.55
C GLU A 123 9.46 -7.22 25.47
N LEU A 124 9.98 -7.75 24.35
CA LEU A 124 11.42 -7.95 24.18
C LEU A 124 12.19 -6.63 24.09
N CYS A 125 11.66 -5.62 23.40
CA CYS A 125 12.34 -4.33 23.29
C CYS A 125 12.39 -3.57 24.63
N ARG A 126 11.36 -3.74 25.48
CA ARG A 126 11.26 -3.09 26.79
C ARG A 126 12.13 -3.76 27.83
N ASP A 127 12.05 -5.10 27.92
CA ASP A 127 12.61 -5.84 29.06
C ASP A 127 13.92 -6.56 28.71
N LYS A 128 14.14 -6.89 27.44
CA LYS A 128 15.27 -7.73 26.98
C LYS A 128 15.87 -7.22 25.65
N PRO A 129 16.50 -6.04 25.62
CA PRO A 129 16.95 -5.40 24.39
C PRO A 129 17.96 -6.23 23.58
N LEU A 130 18.79 -7.04 24.27
CA LEU A 130 19.69 -8.00 23.60
C LEU A 130 18.91 -9.10 22.87
N CYS A 131 17.86 -9.65 23.48
CA CYS A 131 16.99 -10.63 22.83
C CYS A 131 16.24 -10.03 21.65
N ALA A 132 15.76 -8.79 21.75
CA ALA A 132 15.14 -8.09 20.62
C ALA A 132 16.11 -7.97 19.43
N ARG A 133 17.39 -7.70 19.69
CA ARG A 133 18.41 -7.64 18.64
C ARG A 133 18.67 -8.99 17.98
N TYR A 134 18.86 -10.05 18.76
CA TYR A 134 19.23 -11.36 18.21
C TYR A 134 18.04 -12.13 17.62
N ILE A 135 16.92 -12.17 18.34
CA ILE A 135 15.73 -12.95 17.96
C ILE A 135 14.95 -12.22 16.86
N LEU A 136 14.60 -10.95 17.10
CA LEU A 136 13.78 -10.18 16.16
C LEU A 136 14.60 -9.49 15.07
N GLY A 137 15.92 -9.37 15.24
CA GLY A 137 16.79 -8.71 14.27
C GLY A 137 16.71 -7.19 14.31
N ILE A 138 16.09 -6.59 15.33
CA ILE A 138 15.94 -5.14 15.45
C ILE A 138 17.26 -4.59 15.99
N THR A 139 18.19 -4.20 15.11
CA THR A 139 19.53 -3.71 15.48
C THR A 139 19.54 -2.24 15.85
N ASP A 140 18.62 -1.46 15.30
CA ASP A 140 18.47 -0.03 15.57
C ASP A 140 17.97 0.22 17.01
N GLN A 141 18.59 1.17 17.71
CA GLN A 141 18.26 1.48 19.10
C GLN A 141 17.00 2.31 19.24
N ASP A 142 16.81 3.31 18.38
CA ASP A 142 15.67 4.22 18.43
C ASP A 142 14.39 3.48 18.09
N LEU A 143 14.45 2.57 17.10
CA LEU A 143 13.35 1.68 16.75
C LEU A 143 12.98 0.74 17.91
N ARG A 144 13.95 0.16 18.63
CA ARG A 144 13.66 -0.64 19.83
C ARG A 144 12.97 0.20 20.91
N GLN A 145 13.42 1.42 21.13
CA GLN A 145 12.79 2.30 22.12
C GLN A 145 11.37 2.69 21.73
N ALA A 146 11.13 2.98 20.45
CA ALA A 146 9.80 3.26 19.92
C ALA A 146 8.86 2.06 20.12
N ILE A 147 9.29 0.86 19.70
CA ILE A 147 8.50 -0.37 19.85
C ILE A 147 8.23 -0.70 21.32
N GLY A 148 9.21 -0.53 22.21
CA GLY A 148 9.06 -0.77 23.64
C GLY A 148 8.04 0.18 24.33
N ARG A 149 7.72 1.31 23.70
CA ARG A 149 6.80 2.33 24.22
C ARG A 149 5.40 2.31 23.61
N LEU A 150 5.16 1.50 22.57
CA LEU A 150 3.85 1.41 21.92
C LEU A 150 2.73 1.14 22.93
N SER A 151 1.62 1.88 22.84
CA SER A 151 0.41 1.57 23.60
C SER A 151 -0.32 0.37 22.99
N LEU A 152 -1.35 -0.16 23.67
CA LEU A 152 -2.18 -1.23 23.09
C LEU A 152 -3.00 -0.70 21.90
N GLU A 153 -3.46 0.55 21.98
CA GLU A 153 -4.19 1.23 20.90
C GLU A 153 -3.30 1.40 19.66
N ASP A 154 -2.03 1.81 19.83
CA ASP A 154 -1.08 1.89 18.73
C ASP A 154 -0.81 0.52 18.10
N ILE A 155 -0.74 -0.55 18.90
CA ILE A 155 -0.55 -1.91 18.42
C ILE A 155 -1.74 -2.34 17.57
N GLU A 156 -2.96 -2.11 18.04
CA GLU A 156 -4.18 -2.44 17.30
C GLU A 156 -4.26 -1.67 15.98
N HIS A 157 -3.91 -0.38 16.00
CA HIS A 157 -3.88 0.46 14.81
C HIS A 157 -2.85 -0.02 13.78
N ILE A 158 -1.60 -0.29 14.21
CA ILE A 158 -0.54 -0.78 13.32
C ILE A 158 -0.90 -2.18 12.78
N ALA A 159 -1.50 -3.04 13.59
CA ALA A 159 -1.89 -4.38 13.18
C ALA A 159 -2.91 -4.38 12.03
N GLN A 160 -3.77 -3.36 11.96
CA GLN A 160 -4.77 -3.16 10.92
C GLN A 160 -4.22 -2.55 9.62
N SER A 161 -2.92 -2.27 9.54
CA SER A 161 -2.28 -1.69 8.34
C SER A 161 -2.44 -2.51 7.06
N GLY A 162 -2.76 -3.81 7.16
CA GLY A 162 -2.89 -4.71 6.02
C GLY A 162 -1.57 -5.25 5.47
N TRP A 163 -0.45 -4.90 6.10
CA TRP A 163 0.89 -5.40 5.77
C TRP A 163 1.46 -6.19 6.94
N LEU A 164 2.21 -7.27 6.67
CA LEU A 164 2.94 -7.97 7.73
C LEU A 164 4.02 -7.07 8.30
N CYS A 165 4.02 -6.89 9.63
CA CYS A 165 4.99 -6.08 10.36
C CYS A 165 6.38 -6.73 10.45
N PHE A 166 6.55 -7.92 9.90
CA PHE A 166 7.79 -8.70 9.95
C PHE A 166 8.01 -9.43 8.64
N ALA A 167 9.27 -9.71 8.33
CA ALA A 167 9.69 -10.48 7.17
C ALA A 167 10.38 -11.79 7.60
N PRO A 168 10.27 -12.87 6.78
CA PRO A 168 11.06 -14.08 6.98
C PRO A 168 12.55 -13.74 6.97
N ARG A 169 13.28 -14.14 8.02
CA ARG A 169 14.73 -13.96 8.10
C ARG A 169 15.51 -15.06 7.37
N MET A 170 14.82 -16.13 6.98
CA MET A 170 15.40 -17.21 6.19
C MET A 170 15.25 -16.91 4.70
N PRO A 171 16.32 -17.04 3.90
CA PRO A 171 16.21 -16.85 2.47
C PRO A 171 15.34 -17.93 1.81
N ASN A 172 14.57 -17.53 0.80
CA ASN A 172 13.55 -18.39 0.16
C ASN A 172 14.09 -19.74 -0.37
N HIS A 173 15.37 -19.80 -0.75
CA HIS A 173 15.98 -21.02 -1.27
C HIS A 173 16.07 -22.16 -0.23
N LEU A 174 16.07 -21.86 1.07
CA LEU A 174 16.04 -22.87 2.13
C LEU A 174 14.72 -23.64 2.13
N PHE A 175 13.60 -22.98 1.89
CA PHE A 175 12.28 -23.63 1.87
C PHE A 175 12.13 -24.57 0.67
N THR A 176 12.66 -24.18 -0.50
CA THR A 176 12.73 -25.08 -1.66
C THR A 176 13.57 -26.32 -1.38
N GLN A 177 14.71 -26.18 -0.68
CA GLN A 177 15.56 -27.32 -0.32
C GLN A 177 14.91 -28.25 0.72
N LEU A 178 14.20 -27.68 1.70
CA LEU A 178 13.48 -28.44 2.73
C LEU A 178 12.28 -29.21 2.18
N ASN A 179 11.57 -28.66 1.19
CA ASN A 179 10.46 -29.35 0.53
C ASN A 179 10.91 -30.46 -0.43
N THR A 180 12.13 -30.38 -0.95
CA THR A 180 12.70 -31.42 -1.85
C THR A 180 13.33 -32.61 -1.11
N LYS A 181 13.67 -32.47 0.18
CA LYS A 181 14.21 -33.59 0.96
C LYS A 181 13.06 -34.36 1.61
N GLN A 182 12.75 -35.53 1.05
CA GLN A 182 12.02 -36.59 1.76
C GLN A 182 12.78 -36.86 3.06
N ARG A 183 12.19 -36.44 4.19
CA ARG A 183 12.82 -36.57 5.51
C ARG A 183 12.88 -38.05 5.88
N ASN A 184 14.04 -38.68 5.73
CA ASN A 184 14.29 -39.97 6.36
C ASN A 184 14.39 -39.75 7.87
N GLY A 185 13.76 -40.63 8.67
CA GLY A 185 13.63 -40.46 10.13
C GLY A 185 14.93 -40.27 10.92
N ILE A 186 16.09 -40.46 10.28
CA ILE A 186 17.43 -40.19 10.81
C ILE A 186 17.68 -38.68 11.01
N ASP A 187 17.12 -37.81 10.15
CA ASP A 187 17.33 -36.35 10.25
C ASP A 187 16.65 -35.73 11.48
N VAL A 188 15.53 -36.31 11.94
CA VAL A 188 14.80 -35.84 13.13
C VAL A 188 15.54 -36.21 14.43
N LEU A 189 16.21 -37.36 14.46
CA LEU A 189 16.98 -37.82 15.61
C LEU A 189 18.31 -37.06 15.76
N LEU A 190 18.94 -36.66 14.66
CA LEU A 190 20.17 -35.85 14.68
C LEU A 190 19.91 -34.40 15.14
N THR A 191 18.73 -33.83 14.88
CA THR A 191 18.36 -32.51 15.43
C THR A 191 18.07 -32.50 16.94
N LEU A 192 17.82 -33.67 17.55
CA LEU A 192 17.58 -33.79 19.00
C LEU A 192 18.81 -34.21 19.80
N SER A 193 19.91 -34.58 19.12
CA SER A 193 21.14 -35.09 19.76
C SER A 193 22.36 -34.18 19.56
N GLY A 194 22.20 -33.03 18.89
CA GLY A 194 23.23 -31.99 18.81
C GLY A 194 23.20 -31.05 20.02
N SER A 195 23.51 -31.60 21.19
CA SER A 195 23.82 -30.88 22.43
C SER A 195 25.32 -30.62 22.52
N GLU A 196 25.71 -29.33 22.50
CA GLU A 196 26.48 -28.66 23.56
C GLU A 196 25.99 -27.21 23.70
#